data_AF-A0AB33BWN1-F1
#
_entry.id   AF-A0AB33BWN1-F1
#
_cell.length_a   1.000
_cell.length_b   1.000
_cell.length_c   1.000
_cell.angle_alpha   90.00
_cell.angle_beta   90.00
_cell.angle_gamma   90.00
#
_symmetry.space_group_name_H-M   'P 1'
#
loop_
_entity.id
_entity.type
_entity.pdbx_description
1 polymer ?
#
loop_
_entity_poly.entity_id
_entity_poly.type
_entity_poly.pdbx_seq_one_letter_code
_entity_poly.pdbx_strand_id
1 'polypeptide(L)'
;MIFALLLNPQKIIFIDEIENGLHYTAYPDIWKTLFRLAIELDSQIFATTHSLEMIQAFADVGLEYYPEQGAYFELARSPRTDKIIGIKRQLSTLEYALKHGNEVRGE
;
A
#
# COMPACT_ATOMS: atom_id res chain seq x y z
N MET A 1 1.40 -13.63 -7.64
CA MET A 1 1.32 -13.01 -6.30
C MET A 1 0.96 -14.01 -5.20
N ILE A 2 -0.28 -14.50 -5.10
CA ILE A 2 -0.69 -15.40 -3.98
C ILE A 2 0.12 -16.70 -3.92
N PHE A 3 0.40 -17.35 -5.04
CA PHE A 3 1.29 -18.52 -5.06
C PHE A 3 2.70 -18.22 -4.56
N ALA A 4 3.20 -17.00 -4.77
CA ALA A 4 4.50 -16.60 -4.23
C ALA A 4 4.45 -16.52 -2.69
N LEU A 5 3.36 -16.02 -2.10
CA LEU A 5 3.16 -16.07 -0.64
C LEU A 5 3.17 -17.49 -0.09
N LEU A 6 2.51 -18.43 -0.76
CA LEU A 6 2.35 -19.79 -0.26
C LEU A 6 3.60 -20.68 -0.42
N LEU A 7 4.39 -20.44 -1.48
CA LEU A 7 5.49 -21.33 -1.86
C LEU A 7 6.86 -20.76 -1.54
N ASN A 8 6.96 -19.48 -1.20
CA ASN A 8 8.25 -18.85 -0.95
C ASN A 8 8.79 -19.31 0.41
N PRO A 9 9.95 -19.98 0.46
CA PRO A 9 10.60 -20.31 1.73
C PRO A 9 11.12 -19.06 2.46
N GLN A 10 11.18 -17.92 1.77
CA GLN A 10 11.63 -16.64 2.32
C GLN A 10 10.43 -15.83 2.82
N LYS A 11 10.61 -15.18 3.97
CA LYS A 11 9.60 -14.35 4.62
C LYS A 11 9.39 -12.98 3.98
N ILE A 12 10.02 -12.67 2.85
CA ILE A 12 9.94 -11.34 2.23
C ILE A 12 9.57 -11.48 0.77
N ILE A 13 8.60 -10.68 0.33
CA ILE A 13 8.04 -10.71 -1.02
C ILE A 13 7.99 -9.29 -1.57
N PHE A 14 8.44 -9.15 -2.82
CA PHE A 14 8.41 -7.90 -3.57
C PHE A 14 7.46 -8.06 -4.75
N ILE A 15 6.56 -7.09 -4.93
CA ILE A 15 5.56 -7.07 -6.00
C ILE A 15 5.68 -5.72 -6.68
N ASP A 16 6.06 -5.72 -7.95
CA ASP A 16 6.08 -4.51 -8.76
C ASP A 16 4.73 -4.33 -9.47
N GLU A 17 4.22 -3.10 -9.53
CA GLU A 17 2.92 -2.75 -10.12
C GLU A 17 1.79 -3.72 -9.69
N ILE A 18 1.51 -3.75 -8.38
CA ILE A 18 0.60 -4.74 -7.78
C ILE A 18 -0.82 -4.74 -8.40
N GLU A 19 -1.25 -3.63 -8.99
CA GLU A 19 -2.54 -3.46 -9.67
C GLU A 19 -2.58 -4.03 -11.10
N ASN A 20 -1.44 -4.40 -11.69
CA ASN A 20 -1.36 -4.70 -13.12
C ASN A 20 -2.23 -5.92 -13.49
N GLY A 21 -3.10 -5.76 -14.48
CA GLY A 21 -4.03 -6.78 -14.96
C GLY A 21 -5.27 -7.01 -14.08
N LEU A 22 -5.52 -6.15 -13.09
CA LEU A 22 -6.64 -6.27 -12.16
C LEU A 22 -7.66 -5.14 -12.38
N HIS A 23 -8.95 -5.47 -12.28
CA HIS A 23 -10.00 -4.46 -12.26
C HIS A 23 -10.15 -3.89 -10.85
N TYR A 24 -10.37 -2.58 -10.72
CA TYR A 24 -10.37 -1.86 -9.42
C TYR A 24 -11.33 -2.43 -8.38
N THR A 25 -12.42 -3.06 -8.82
CA THR A 25 -13.38 -3.73 -7.94
C THR A 25 -12.78 -4.88 -7.14
N ALA A 26 -11.64 -5.44 -7.58
CA ALA A 26 -10.96 -6.54 -6.90
C ALA A 26 -9.93 -6.07 -5.86
N TYR A 27 -9.53 -4.79 -5.85
CA TYR A 27 -8.44 -4.30 -5.00
C TYR A 27 -8.68 -4.52 -3.50
N PRO A 28 -9.89 -4.28 -2.95
CA PRO A 28 -10.15 -4.52 -1.53
C PRO A 28 -9.97 -5.99 -1.14
N ASP A 29 -10.49 -6.92 -1.95
CA ASP A 29 -10.39 -8.36 -1.68
C ASP A 29 -8.95 -8.87 -1.80
N ILE A 30 -8.18 -8.29 -2.73
CA ILE A 30 -6.75 -8.54 -2.83
C ILE A 30 -6.03 -8.08 -1.56
N TRP A 31 -6.24 -6.85 -1.10
CA TRP A 31 -5.59 -6.39 0.13
C TRP A 31 -5.99 -7.21 1.35
N LYS A 32 -7.27 -7.56 1.51
CA LYS A 32 -7.72 -8.44 2.60
C LYS A 32 -6.97 -9.77 2.57
N THR A 33 -6.82 -10.36 1.39
CA THR A 33 -6.10 -11.61 1.21
C THR A 33 -4.61 -11.47 1.53
N LEU A 34 -3.97 -10.40 1.04
CA LEU A 34 -2.54 -10.18 1.25
C LEU A 34 -2.19 -9.89 2.71
N PHE A 35 -2.95 -9.04 3.40
CA PHE A 35 -2.75 -8.81 4.83
C PHE A 35 -2.91 -10.09 5.64
N ARG A 36 -3.99 -10.83 5.39
CA ARG A 36 -4.25 -12.11 6.07
C ARG A 36 -3.10 -13.09 5.87
N LEU A 37 -2.67 -13.31 4.63
CA LEU A 37 -1.59 -14.25 4.32
C LEU A 37 -0.23 -13.77 4.84
N ALA A 38 0.05 -12.46 4.80
CA ALA A 38 1.26 -11.89 5.40
C ALA A 38 1.35 -12.22 6.90
N ILE A 39 0.26 -12.06 7.64
CA ILE A 39 0.21 -12.35 9.08
C ILE A 39 0.26 -13.86 9.36
N GLU A 40 -0.59 -14.65 8.68
CA GLU A 40 -0.66 -16.11 8.88
C GLU A 40 0.67 -16.82 8.58
N LEU A 41 1.42 -16.31 7.60
CA LEU A 41 2.67 -16.91 7.13
C LEU A 41 3.93 -16.19 7.68
N ASP A 42 3.76 -15.22 8.58
CA ASP A 42 4.85 -14.38 9.12
C ASP A 42 5.76 -13.84 8.00
N SER A 43 5.14 -13.23 7.00
CA SER A 43 5.77 -12.75 5.77
C SER A 43 5.55 -11.25 5.58
N GLN A 44 6.59 -10.53 5.15
CA GLN A 44 6.56 -9.12 4.83
C GLN A 44 6.39 -8.90 3.32
N ILE A 45 5.40 -8.10 2.93
CA ILE A 45 5.11 -7.76 1.54
C ILE A 45 5.53 -6.31 1.29
N PHE A 46 6.34 -6.11 0.26
CA PHE A 46 6.63 -4.81 -0.33
C PHE A 46 5.95 -4.75 -1.70
N ALA A 47 5.09 -3.77 -1.90
CA ALA A 47 4.37 -3.58 -3.16
C ALA A 47 4.56 -2.15 -3.65
N THR A 48 4.80 -1.99 -4.95
CA THR A 48 4.78 -0.69 -5.63
C THR A 48 3.47 -0.54 -6.41
N THR A 49 3.00 0.69 -6.53
CA THR A 49 1.79 1.01 -7.29
C THR A 49 1.85 2.46 -7.75
N HIS A 50 1.22 2.73 -8.88
CA HIS A 50 0.94 4.09 -9.35
C HIS A 50 -0.56 4.42 -9.31
N SER A 51 -1.42 3.45 -8.99
CA SER A 51 -2.88 3.62 -8.90
C SER A 51 -3.32 4.22 -7.57
N LEU A 52 -4.02 5.36 -7.63
CA LEU A 52 -4.62 6.00 -6.46
C LEU A 52 -5.69 5.10 -5.82
N GLU A 53 -6.48 4.41 -6.65
CA GLU A 53 -7.52 3.47 -6.21
C GLU A 53 -6.93 2.28 -5.46
N MET A 54 -5.77 1.79 -5.90
CA MET A 54 -5.05 0.71 -5.22
C MET A 54 -4.52 1.15 -3.85
N ILE A 55 -4.00 2.38 -3.76
CA ILE A 55 -3.55 2.99 -2.50
C ILE A 55 -4.73 3.26 -1.56
N GLN A 56 -5.88 3.71 -2.09
CA GLN A 56 -7.10 3.91 -1.31
C GLN A 56 -7.61 2.59 -0.74
N ALA A 57 -7.71 1.55 -1.56
CA ALA A 57 -8.11 0.22 -1.11
C ALA A 57 -7.16 -0.34 -0.03
N PHE A 58 -5.85 -0.10 -0.15
CA PHE A 58 -4.87 -0.44 0.88
C PHE A 58 -5.16 0.28 2.21
N ALA A 59 -5.37 1.59 2.15
CA ALA A 59 -5.63 2.42 3.32
C ALA A 59 -6.93 1.99 4.03
N ASP A 60 -8.01 1.81 3.27
CA ASP A 60 -9.34 1.46 3.81
C ASP A 60 -9.31 0.07 4.47
N VAL A 61 -8.83 -0.95 3.75
CA VAL A 61 -8.75 -2.32 4.28
C VAL A 61 -7.78 -2.41 5.45
N GLY A 62 -6.63 -1.74 5.34
CA GLY A 62 -5.63 -1.70 6.40
C GLY A 62 -6.21 -1.07 7.67
N LEU A 63 -6.88 0.07 7.57
CA LEU A 63 -7.42 0.76 8.74
C LEU A 63 -8.59 0.01 9.37
N GLU A 64 -9.47 -0.60 8.56
CA GLU A 64 -10.66 -1.31 9.04
C GLU A 64 -10.32 -2.64 9.73
N TYR A 65 -9.40 -3.44 9.15
CA TYR A 65 -9.16 -4.81 9.61
C TYR A 65 -7.79 -5.01 10.25
N TYR A 66 -6.79 -4.18 9.92
CA TYR A 66 -5.38 -4.40 10.27
C TYR A 66 -4.63 -3.10 10.65
N PRO A 67 -5.13 -2.28 11.60
CA PRO A 67 -4.77 -0.86 11.77
C PRO A 67 -3.29 -0.53 12.09
N GLU A 68 -2.44 -1.53 12.28
CA GLU A 68 -1.00 -1.38 12.56
C GLU A 68 -0.10 -2.23 11.67
N GLN A 69 -0.67 -2.94 10.68
CA GLN A 69 0.05 -3.92 9.86
C GLN A 69 0.51 -3.36 8.51
N GLY A 70 0.34 -2.06 8.28
CA GLY A 70 0.64 -1.43 6.99
C GLY A 70 1.30 -0.06 7.14
N ALA A 71 2.14 0.29 6.17
CA ALA A 71 2.69 1.62 5.99
C ALA A 71 2.86 1.92 4.50
N TYR A 72 2.64 3.17 4.13
CA TYR A 72 2.85 3.66 2.77
C TYR A 72 4.11 4.53 2.72
N PHE A 73 4.88 4.38 1.65
CA PHE A 73 6.07 5.16 1.40
C PHE A 73 5.96 5.82 0.03
N GLU A 74 5.93 7.15 0.01
CA GLU A 74 5.98 7.93 -1.21
C GLU A 74 7.43 8.28 -1.53
N LEU A 75 7.89 7.89 -2.71
CA LEU A 75 9.21 8.29 -3.19
C LEU A 75 9.09 9.59 -3.99
N ALA A 76 9.77 10.64 -3.53
CA ALA A 76 9.76 11.96 -4.16
C ALA A 76 11.19 12.48 -4.34
N ARG A 77 11.37 13.50 -5.19
CA ARG A 77 12.65 14.20 -5.35
C ARG A 77 12.64 15.50 -4.56
N SER A 78 13.63 15.70 -3.71
CA SER A 78 13.77 16.91 -2.90
C SER A 78 14.08 18.12 -3.80
N PRO A 79 13.25 19.18 -3.81
CA PRO A 79 13.52 20.38 -4.62
C PRO A 79 14.80 21.12 -4.22
N ARG A 80 15.24 20.94 -2.97
CA ARG A 80 16.38 21.65 -2.40
C ARG A 80 17.71 20.94 -2.64
N THR A 81 17.69 19.60 -2.75
CA THR A 81 18.92 18.78 -2.81
C THR A 81 19.02 17.89 -4.04
N ASP A 82 17.95 17.82 -4.84
CA ASP A 82 17.79 16.92 -5.98
C ASP A 82 17.90 15.41 -5.65
N LYS A 83 17.94 15.04 -4.37
CA LYS A 83 18.01 13.64 -3.92
C LYS A 83 16.62 13.01 -3.81
N ILE A 84 16.55 11.71 -4.02
CA ILE A 84 15.35 10.91 -3.73
C ILE A 84 15.15 10.84 -2.21
N ILE A 85 13.93 11.10 -1.77
CA ILE A 85 13.49 11.01 -0.37
C ILE A 85 12.28 10.06 -0.28
N GLY A 86 12.16 9.36 0.84
CA GLY A 86 10.99 8.53 1.15
C GLY A 86 10.15 9.18 2.24
N ILE A 87 8.88 9.45 1.94
CA ILE A 87 7.92 10.03 2.88
C ILE A 87 7.05 8.88 3.39
N LYS A 88 7.24 8.52 4.67
CA LYS A 88 6.44 7.49 5.33
C LYS A 88 5.11 8.07 5.81
N ARG A 89 4.01 7.38 5.50
CA ARG A 89 2.68 7.65 6.06
C ARG A 89 2.13 6.38 6.73
N GLN A 90 1.64 6.53 7.95
CA GLN A 90 0.85 5.48 8.60
C GLN A 90 -0.55 5.43 7.98
N LEU A 91 -1.27 4.32 8.14
CA LEU A 91 -2.57 4.10 7.50
C LEU A 91 -3.58 5.22 7.80
N SER A 92 -3.66 5.66 9.06
CA SER A 92 -4.55 6.77 9.46
C SER A 92 -4.20 8.10 8.80
N THR A 93 -2.91 8.46 8.74
CA THR A 93 -2.45 9.69 8.09
C THR A 93 -2.58 9.61 6.56
N LEU A 94 -2.42 8.41 5.99
CA LEU A 94 -2.62 8.16 4.57
C LEU A 94 -4.09 8.33 4.20
N GLU A 95 -5.00 7.67 4.91
CA GLU A 95 -6.45 7.77 4.69
C GLU A 95 -6.92 9.23 4.76
N TYR A 96 -6.49 9.96 5.79
CA TYR A 96 -6.82 11.37 5.93
C TYR A 96 -6.35 12.18 4.72
N ALA A 97 -5.10 11.96 4.28
CA ALA A 97 -4.53 12.65 3.13
C ALA A 97 -5.24 12.30 1.82
N LEU A 98 -5.73 11.06 1.65
CA LEU A 98 -6.46 10.65 0.46
C LEU A 98 -7.87 11.25 0.43
N LYS A 99 -8.56 11.31 1.58
CA LYS A 99 -9.91 11.89 1.69
C LYS A 99 -9.92 13.42 1.55
N HIS A 100 -8.92 14.09 2.14
CA HIS A 100 -8.87 15.56 2.20
C HIS A 100 -7.89 16.18 1.19
N GLY A 101 -7.12 15.37 0.46
CA GLY A 101 -6.13 15.82 -0.53
C GLY A 101 -6.74 16.58 -1.71
N ASN A 102 -8.05 16.51 -1.91
CA ASN A 102 -8.78 17.30 -2.89
C ASN A 102 -9.41 18.60 -2.32
N GLU A 103 -9.49 18.78 -1.00
CA GLU A 103 -10.23 19.89 -0.39
C GLU A 103 -9.34 21.04 0.13
N VAL A 104 -8.02 20.85 0.25
CA VAL A 104 -7.11 21.97 0.57
C VAL A 104 -6.65 22.68 -0.71
N ARG A 105 -7.62 23.07 -1.55
CA ARG A 105 -7.47 24.27 -2.37
C ARG A 105 -8.05 25.40 -1.51
N GLY A 106 -7.16 26.12 -0.85
CA GLY A 106 -7.54 27.32 -0.12
C GLY A 106 -8.31 28.27 -1.04
N GLU A 107 -9.50 28.66 -0.60
CA GLU A 107 -9.86 30.07 -0.63
C GLU A 107 -9.17 30.80 0.52
#